data_AF-A0A2E6ZJ71-F1
#
_entry.id   AF-A0A2E6ZJ71-F1
#
_cell.length_a   1.000
_cell.length_b   1.000
_cell.length_c   1.000
_cell.angle_alpha   90.00
_cell.angle_beta   90.00
_cell.angle_gamma   90.00
#
_symmetry.space_group_name_H-M   'P 1'
#
loop_
_entity.id
_entity.type
_entity.pdbx_description
1 polymer ?
#
loop_
_entity_poly.entity_id
_entity_poly.type
_entity_poly.pdbx_seq_one_letter_code
_entity_poly.pdbx_strand_id
1 'polypeptide(L)'
;MAVKVLGTEAAMGTSSTNGSNFGNASVVRVINTTANAHLVTVETSAGVALGTFTLAGGASEKVHKGTTDEIFAANAGVKGTAIGYST
;
A
#
# COMPACT_ATOMS: atom_id res chain seq x y z
N MET A 1 0.34 -13.49 -15.28
CA MET A 1 0.97 -12.17 -15.49
C MET A 1 2.02 -11.95 -14.42
N ALA A 2 3.29 -11.77 -14.80
CA ALA A 2 4.36 -11.52 -13.84
C ALA A 2 4.32 -10.07 -13.33
N VAL A 3 4.86 -9.86 -12.13
CA VAL A 3 4.94 -8.54 -11.49
C VAL A 3 6.25 -7.88 -11.90
N LYS A 4 6.19 -6.65 -12.41
CA LYS A 4 7.37 -5.80 -12.63
C LYS A 4 7.58 -4.95 -11.38
N VAL A 5 8.72 -5.09 -10.72
CA VAL A 5 9.08 -4.25 -9.57
C VAL A 5 9.54 -2.89 -10.07
N LEU A 6 8.99 -1.81 -9.49
CA LEU A 6 9.27 -0.43 -9.90
C LEU A 6 9.93 0.42 -8.80
N GLY A 7 9.97 -0.08 -7.57
CA GLY A 7 10.57 0.61 -6.44
C GLY A 7 10.92 -0.35 -5.30
N THR A 8 11.57 0.19 -4.29
CA THR A 8 11.96 -0.55 -3.08
C THR A 8 10.75 -0.80 -2.18
N GLU A 9 10.74 -1.94 -1.50
CA GLU A 9 9.78 -2.21 -0.43
C GLU A 9 10.04 -1.30 0.78
N ALA A 10 9.02 -0.60 1.26
CA ALA A 10 9.12 0.29 2.41
C ALA A 10 7.96 0.09 3.39
N ALA A 11 8.22 0.31 4.68
CA ALA A 11 7.18 0.35 5.71
C ALA A 11 6.16 1.44 5.40
N MET A 12 4.87 1.14 5.57
CA MET A 12 3.81 2.14 5.43
C MET A 12 3.81 3.11 6.60
N GLY A 13 3.39 4.35 6.34
CA GLY A 13 2.98 5.25 7.40
C GLY A 13 1.79 4.69 8.18
N THR A 14 1.57 5.20 9.39
CA THR A 14 0.59 4.63 10.33
C THR A 14 -0.64 5.49 10.59
N SER A 15 -0.80 6.58 9.85
CA SER A 15 -1.94 7.48 9.96
C SER A 15 -2.20 8.20 8.64
N SER A 16 -3.37 8.82 8.57
CA SER A 16 -3.66 9.82 7.53
C SER A 16 -2.59 10.92 7.52
N THR A 17 -2.38 11.53 6.35
CA THR A 17 -1.37 12.54 6.01
C THR A 17 0.09 12.09 6.16
N ASN A 18 0.31 10.83 6.55
CA ASN A 18 1.61 10.17 6.62
C ASN A 18 1.68 8.98 5.66
N GLY A 19 0.70 8.84 4.76
CA GLY A 19 0.67 7.81 3.74
C GLY A 19 1.77 7.99 2.70
N SER A 20 2.06 6.93 1.93
CA SER A 20 3.00 7.01 0.82
C SER A 20 2.29 6.86 -0.51
N ASN A 21 2.67 7.69 -1.48
CA ASN A 21 2.23 7.55 -2.87
C ASN A 21 3.04 6.50 -3.66
N PHE A 22 4.08 5.93 -3.05
CA PHE A 22 5.00 4.94 -3.63
C PHE A 22 5.55 5.34 -5.00
N GLY A 23 6.07 6.57 -5.12
CA GLY A 23 6.67 7.07 -6.36
C GLY A 23 5.64 7.23 -7.49
N ASN A 24 4.42 7.61 -7.12
CA ASN A 24 3.27 7.81 -8.00
C ASN A 24 2.83 6.56 -8.78
N ALA A 25 3.13 5.36 -8.27
CA ALA A 25 2.72 4.11 -8.90
C ALA A 25 1.18 3.96 -8.91
N SER A 26 0.64 3.42 -10.00
CA SER A 26 -0.79 3.08 -10.12
C SER A 26 -1.16 1.76 -9.44
N VAL A 27 -0.16 0.92 -9.14
CA VAL A 27 -0.33 -0.33 -8.41
C VAL A 27 0.76 -0.46 -7.34
N VAL A 28 0.33 -0.81 -6.13
CA VAL A 28 1.22 -1.10 -5.01
C VAL A 28 0.95 -2.52 -4.53
N ARG A 29 1.99 -3.34 -4.46
CA ARG A 29 1.90 -4.61 -3.73
C ARG A 29 2.06 -4.30 -2.25
N VAL A 30 1.06 -4.68 -1.46
CA VAL A 30 1.03 -4.50 -0.01
C VAL A 30 1.23 -5.86 0.63
N ILE A 31 2.15 -5.98 1.59
CA ILE A 31 2.42 -7.20 2.35
C ILE A 31 2.31 -6.88 3.84
N ASN A 32 1.58 -7.73 4.57
CA ASN A 32 1.61 -7.70 6.03
C ASN A 32 2.63 -8.73 6.54
N THR A 33 3.75 -8.24 7.08
CA THR A 33 4.83 -9.11 7.59
C THR A 33 4.62 -9.54 9.04
N THR A 34 3.55 -9.07 9.70
CA THR A 34 3.18 -9.47 11.05
C THR A 34 2.25 -10.69 11.04
N ALA A 35 2.00 -11.26 12.22
CA ALA A 35 1.03 -12.35 12.40
C ALA A 35 -0.42 -11.86 12.55
N ASN A 36 -0.63 -10.58 12.87
CA ASN A 36 -1.96 -10.02 13.15
C ASN A 36 -2.54 -9.35 11.91
N ALA A 37 -3.86 -9.36 11.78
CA ALA A 37 -4.53 -8.60 10.73
C ALA A 37 -4.44 -7.08 10.99
N HIS A 38 -4.21 -6.30 9.94
CA HIS A 38 -4.10 -4.85 10.03
C HIS A 38 -4.96 -4.15 8.98
N LEU A 39 -5.57 -3.03 9.36
CA LEU A 39 -6.32 -2.18 8.44
C LEU A 39 -5.34 -1.44 7.52
N VAL A 40 -5.61 -1.48 6.22
CA VAL A 40 -4.93 -0.70 5.18
C VAL A 40 -5.93 0.31 4.65
N THR A 41 -5.49 1.55 4.48
CA THR A 41 -6.31 2.67 4.03
C THR A 41 -5.68 3.30 2.80
N VAL A 42 -6.52 3.59 1.80
CA VAL A 42 -6.17 4.44 0.67
C VAL A 42 -6.84 5.79 0.89
N GLU A 43 -6.08 6.87 0.71
CA GLU A 43 -6.57 8.24 0.81
C GLU A 43 -6.06 9.10 -0.35
N THR A 44 -6.72 10.22 -0.60
CA THR A 44 -6.19 11.24 -1.50
C THR A 44 -4.96 11.90 -0.86
N SER A 45 -4.15 12.60 -1.64
CA SER A 45 -3.03 13.42 -1.12
C SER A 45 -3.45 14.57 -0.20
N ALA A 46 -4.76 14.82 -0.04
CA ALA A 46 -5.32 15.78 0.90
C ALA A 46 -5.79 15.12 2.22
N GLY A 47 -5.48 13.84 2.43
CA GLY A 47 -5.89 13.09 3.63
C GLY A 47 -7.37 12.69 3.65
N VAL A 48 -8.04 12.65 2.49
CA VAL A 48 -9.44 12.21 2.41
C VAL A 48 -9.47 10.72 2.13
N ALA A 49 -9.99 9.93 3.07
CA ALA A 49 -10.10 8.48 2.91
C ALA A 49 -10.98 8.11 1.70
N LEU A 50 -10.42 7.28 0.81
CA LEU A 50 -11.11 6.73 -0.36
C LEU A 50 -11.71 5.35 -0.04
N GLY A 51 -11.02 4.57 0.79
CA GLY A 51 -11.49 3.25 1.20
C GLY A 51 -10.48 2.53 2.09
N THR A 52 -10.93 1.43 2.67
CA THR A 52 -10.12 0.59 3.57
C THR A 52 -10.36 -0.89 3.32
N PHE A 53 -9.38 -1.71 3.69
CA PHE A 53 -9.54 -3.15 3.75
C PHE A 53 -8.64 -3.73 4.85
N THR A 54 -9.03 -4.87 5.39
CA THR A 54 -8.21 -5.61 6.36
C THR A 54 -7.28 -6.57 5.64
N LEU A 55 -5.97 -6.48 5.90
CA LEU A 55 -4.96 -7.40 5.38
C LEU A 55 -4.54 -8.39 6.48
N ALA A 56 -4.83 -9.67 6.28
CA ALA A 56 -4.44 -10.74 7.21
C ALA A 56 -2.91 -10.81 7.40
N GLY A 57 -2.48 -11.35 8.55
CA GLY A 57 -1.06 -11.58 8.81
C GLY A 57 -0.43 -12.53 7.79
N GLY A 58 0.77 -12.21 7.31
CA GLY A 58 1.48 -12.96 6.27
C GLY A 58 0.89 -12.85 4.85
N ALA A 59 -0.24 -12.17 4.67
CA ALA A 59 -0.89 -12.03 3.37
C ALA A 59 -0.37 -10.82 2.58
N SER A 60 -0.49 -10.89 1.24
CA SER A 60 -0.20 -9.77 0.36
C SER A 60 -1.30 -9.54 -0.67
N GLU A 61 -1.54 -8.28 -1.00
CA GLU A 61 -2.50 -7.86 -2.02
C GLU A 61 -1.89 -6.87 -3.01
N LYS A 62 -2.55 -6.70 -4.16
CA LYS A 62 -2.19 -5.67 -5.16
C LYS A 62 -3.29 -4.62 -5.17
N VAL A 63 -2.96 -3.41 -4.70
CA VAL A 63 -3.91 -2.31 -4.59
C VAL A 63 -3.73 -1.39 -5.78
N HIS A 64 -4.79 -1.19 -6.57
CA HIS A 64 -4.86 -0.13 -7.57
C HIS A 64 -5.24 1.17 -6.88
N LYS A 65 -4.55 2.25 -7.24
CA LYS A 65 -4.81 3.59 -6.70
C LYS A 65 -4.56 4.65 -7.78
N GLY A 66 -5.09 5.85 -7.57
CA GLY A 66 -4.66 7.02 -8.33
C GLY A 66 -3.17 7.30 -8.15
N THR A 67 -2.53 7.92 -9.13
CA THR A 67 -1.09 8.19 -9.09
C THR A 67 -0.70 9.13 -7.95
N THR A 68 -1.60 10.01 -7.53
CA THR A 68 -1.40 10.93 -6.39
C THR A 68 -1.92 10.39 -5.06
N ASP A 69 -2.72 9.33 -5.08
CA ASP A 69 -3.29 8.76 -3.87
C ASP A 69 -2.20 8.13 -3.01
N GLU A 70 -2.44 8.12 -1.71
CA GLU A 70 -1.54 7.63 -0.68
C GLU A 70 -2.12 6.40 0.00
N ILE A 71 -1.24 5.51 0.46
CA ILE A 71 -1.63 4.33 1.23
C ILE A 71 -0.91 4.36 2.57
N PHE A 72 -1.65 4.10 3.65
CA PHE A 72 -1.13 3.89 4.99
C PHE A 72 -1.78 2.65 5.62
N ALA A 73 -1.21 2.16 6.72
CA ALA A 73 -1.74 0.99 7.43
C ALA A 73 -1.73 1.20 8.94
N ALA A 74 -2.57 0.48 9.68
CA ALA A 74 -2.59 0.58 11.15
C ALA A 74 -1.28 0.12 11.85
N ASN A 75 -0.31 -0.42 11.10
CA ASN A 75 0.96 -0.91 11.64
C ASN A 75 2.09 -0.83 10.59
N ALA A 76 3.28 -0.40 11.02
CA ALA A 76 4.47 -0.28 10.15
C ALA A 76 5.07 -1.63 9.71
N GLY A 77 4.62 -2.75 10.30
CA GLY A 77 4.89 -4.11 9.81
C GLY A 77 4.16 -4.43 8.51
N VAL A 78 3.23 -3.58 8.07
CA VAL A 78 2.70 -3.58 6.71
C VAL A 78 3.62 -2.76 5.82
N LYS A 79 4.04 -3.34 4.70
CA LYS A 79 4.97 -2.73 3.75
C LYS A 79 4.33 -2.64 2.37
N GLY A 80 4.73 -1.63 1.61
CA GLY A 80 4.31 -1.42 0.23
C GLY A 80 5.50 -1.43 -0.73
N THR A 81 5.27 -1.91 -1.95
CA THR A 81 6.23 -1.86 -3.06
C THR A 81 5.51 -1.40 -4.33
N ALA A 82 6.06 -0.39 -5.01
CA ALA A 82 5.58 0.04 -6.32
C ALA A 82 5.76 -1.08 -7.35
N ILE A 83 4.68 -1.44 -8.06
CA ILE A 83 4.73 -2.49 -9.07
C ILE A 83 3.96 -2.12 -10.34
N GLY A 84 4.26 -2.82 -11.43
CA GLY A 84 3.46 -2.86 -12.64
C GLY A 84 3.23 -4.30 -13.10
N TYR A 85 2.55 -4.45 -14.23
CA TYR A 85 2.37 -5.75 -14.88
C TYR A 85 3.23 -5.83 -16.12
N SER A 86 3.97 -6.93 -16.27
CA SER A 86 4.68 -7.21 -17.52
C SER A 86 3.73 -7.92 -18.49
N THR A 87 3.69 -7.44 -19.72
CA THR A 87 3.09 -8.13 -20.87
C THR A 87 3.87 -9.38 -21.25
#